data_AF-A0A6V7LUV3-F1
#
_entry.id   AF-A0A6V7LUV3-F1
#
_cell.length_a   1.000
_cell.length_b   1.000
_cell.length_c   1.000
_cell.angle_alpha   90.00
_cell.angle_beta   90.00
_cell.angle_gamma   90.00
#
_symmetry.space_group_name_H-M   'P 1'
#
loop_
_entity.id
_entity.type
_entity.pdbx_description
1 polymer ?
#
loop_
_entity_poly.entity_id
_entity_poly.type
_entity_poly.pdbx_seq_one_letter_code
_entity_poly.pdbx_strand_id
1 'polypeptide(L)' 'KAYENFKAIASGWGTLKEEGEVSCVLQSVEVPVMTQTECRNTSYKPTMISDNMLCAGYPDGGKDSCQ' A
#
# COMPACT_ATOMS: atom_id res chain seq x y z
N LYS A 1 -10.38 8.64 -13.59
CA LYS A 1 -9.00 8.41 -14.05
C LYS A 1 -8.52 7.11 -13.42
N ALA A 2 -8.10 6.13 -14.22
CA ALA A 2 -7.47 4.93 -13.68
C ALA A 2 -5.99 5.24 -13.42
N TYR A 3 -5.51 4.98 -12.21
CA TYR A 3 -4.09 5.08 -11.84
C TYR A 3 -3.40 3.71 -11.86
N GLU A 4 -4.09 2.71 -12.39
CA GLU A 4 -3.65 1.32 -12.47
C GLU A 4 -2.29 1.23 -13.17
N ASN A 5 -1.38 0.43 -12.60
CA ASN A 5 0.00 0.26 -13.08
C ASN A 5 0.88 1.51 -13.01
N PHE A 6 0.40 2.60 -12.40
CA PHE A 6 1.24 3.75 -12.10
C PHE A 6 2.03 3.51 -10.81
N LYS A 7 3.27 4.01 -10.76
CA LYS A 7 4.09 4.01 -9.55
C LYS A 7 3.73 5.21 -8.69
N ALA A 8 3.20 4.96 -7.50
CA ALA A 8 2.88 5.97 -6.52
C ALA A 8 3.96 6.01 -5.43
N ILE A 9 4.09 7.16 -4.76
CA ILE A 9 4.98 7.31 -3.61
C ILE A 9 4.09 7.49 -2.37
N ALA A 10 4.25 6.59 -1.41
CA ALA A 10 3.72 6.76 -0.06
C ALA A 10 4.85 7.31 0.83
N SER A 11 4.53 8.27 1.70
CA SER A 11 5.51 8.87 2.61
C SER A 11 4.92 9.12 4.00
N GLY A 12 5.74 8.97 5.04
CA GLY A 12 5.30 9.17 6.42
C GLY A 12 6.42 9.01 7.45
N TRP A 13 6.06 9.22 8.71
CA TRP A 13 6.92 9.07 9.89
C TRP A 13 6.54 7.86 10.75
N GLY A 14 5.77 6.92 10.18
CA GLY A 14 5.31 5.70 10.87
C GLY A 14 6.47 4.79 11.29
N THR A 15 6.13 3.65 11.86
CA THR A 15 7.12 2.66 12.26
C THR A 15 7.84 2.05 11.06
N LEU A 16 9.11 1.68 11.23
CA LEU A 16 9.91 1.04 10.16
C LEU A 16 9.71 -0.48 10.07
N LYS A 17 9.03 -1.05 11.07
CA LYS A 17 8.73 -2.47 11.22
C LYS A 17 7.47 -2.58 12.07
N GLU A 18 6.74 -3.67 11.91
CA GLU A 18 5.57 -3.97 12.74
C GLU A 18 5.95 -3.91 14.23
N GLU A 19 5.16 -3.18 15.03
CA GLU A 19 5.43 -2.89 16.45
C GLU A 19 6.78 -2.20 16.73
N GLY A 20 7.33 -1.48 15.74
CA GLY A 20 8.57 -0.73 15.85
C GLY A 20 8.45 0.65 16.49
N GLU A 21 9.56 1.38 16.52
CA GLU A 21 9.56 2.80 16.87
C GLU A 21 9.23 3.66 15.63
N VAL A 22 8.52 4.76 15.85
CA VAL A 22 8.23 5.76 14.82
C VAL A 22 9.51 6.41 14.32
N SER A 23 9.55 6.75 13.04
CA SER A 23 10.72 7.40 12.46
C SER A 23 10.75 8.89 12.77
N CYS A 24 11.86 9.39 13.29
CA CYS A 24 12.10 10.84 13.40
C CYS A 24 12.39 11.51 12.05
N VAL A 25 12.59 10.72 10.99
CA VAL A 25 12.92 11.18 9.64
C VAL A 25 11.83 10.74 8.68
N LEU A 26 11.40 11.63 7.79
CA LEU A 26 10.40 11.31 6.78
C LEU A 26 10.90 10.15 5.90
N GLN A 27 10.13 9.07 5.87
CA GLN A 27 10.36 7.94 4.98
C GLN A 27 9.49 8.04 3.74
N SER A 28 9.94 7.42 2.65
CA SER A 28 9.13 7.26 1.45
C SER A 28 9.37 5.91 0.81
N VAL A 29 8.34 5.37 0.18
CA VAL A 29 8.36 4.10 -0.53
C VAL A 29 7.60 4.26 -1.85
N GLU A 30 8.22 3.77 -2.92
CA GLU A 30 7.57 3.65 -4.22
C GLU A 30 6.82 2.32 -4.27
N VAL A 31 5.53 2.36 -4.60
CA VAL A 31 4.66 1.18 -4.72
C VAL A 31 3.80 1.26 -5.98
N PRO A 32 3.58 0.15 -6.71
CA PRO A 32 2.70 0.16 -7.87
C PRO A 32 1.23 0.13 -7.44
N VAL A 33 0.39 0.92 -8.11
CA VAL A 33 -1.06 0.89 -7.92
C VAL A 33 -1.64 -0.34 -8.61
N MET A 34 -2.34 -1.17 -7.85
CA MET A 34 -2.98 -2.39 -8.32
C MET A 34 -4.34 -2.09 -8.95
N THR A 35 -4.79 -2.95 -9.85
CA THR A 35 -6.17 -2.89 -10.34
C THR A 35 -7.14 -3.26 -9.22
N GLN A 36 -8.39 -2.80 -9.32
CA GLN A 36 -9.41 -3.13 -8.32
C GLN A 36 -9.64 -4.65 -8.23
N THR A 37 -9.57 -5.35 -9.37
CA THR A 37 -9.71 -6.81 -9.45
C THR A 37 -8.57 -7.51 -8.73
N GLU A 38 -7.31 -7.12 -8.99
CA GLU A 38 -6.16 -7.69 -8.28
C GLU A 38 -6.26 -7.45 -6.79
N CYS A 39 -6.64 -6.23 -6.37
CA CYS A 39 -6.79 -5.96 -4.95
C CYS A 39 -7.88 -6.82 -4.29
N ARG A 40 -9.02 -7.01 -4.96
CA ARG A 40 -10.10 -7.89 -4.45
C ARG A 40 -9.73 -9.37 -4.44
N ASN A 41 -8.75 -9.77 -5.23
CA ASN A 41 -8.22 -11.12 -5.29
C ASN A 41 -7.04 -11.37 -4.33
N THR A 42 -6.68 -10.39 -3.49
CA THR A 42 -5.72 -10.58 -2.40
C THR A 42 -6.33 -11.41 -1.26
N SER A 43 -5.56 -11.63 -0.19
CA SER A 43 -6.02 -12.30 1.04
C SER A 43 -7.16 -11.56 1.75
N TYR A 44 -7.47 -10.32 1.37
CA TYR A 44 -8.63 -9.60 1.88
C TYR A 44 -9.92 -10.15 1.28
N LYS A 45 -10.97 -10.27 2.12
CA LYS A 45 -12.32 -10.56 1.61
C LYS A 45 -12.72 -9.48 0.60
N PRO A 46 -13.27 -9.84 -0.58
CA PRO A 46 -13.66 -8.86 -1.60
C PRO A 46 -14.59 -7.75 -1.09
N THR A 47 -15.40 -8.04 -0.07
CA THR A 47 -16.31 -7.09 0.57
C THR A 47 -15.63 -6.05 1.45
N MET A 48 -14.34 -6.22 1.78
CA MET A 48 -13.57 -5.23 2.55
C MET A 48 -13.04 -4.09 1.68
N ILE A 49 -12.99 -4.28 0.36
CA ILE A 49 -12.46 -3.28 -0.58
C ILE A 49 -13.61 -2.66 -1.38
N SER A 50 -14.06 -1.49 -0.90
CA SER A 50 -15.08 -0.68 -1.59
C SER A 50 -14.55 -0.07 -2.89
N ASP A 51 -15.45 0.38 -3.77
CA ASP A 51 -15.10 1.09 -5.02
C ASP A 51 -14.42 2.44 -4.80
N ASN A 52 -14.42 2.95 -3.56
CA ASN A 52 -13.74 4.20 -3.18
C ASN A 52 -12.31 3.96 -2.65
N MET A 53 -11.82 2.72 -2.68
CA MET A 53 -10.50 2.35 -2.17
C MET A 53 -9.57 1.93 -3.30
N LEU A 54 -8.30 2.32 -3.18
CA LEU A 54 -7.22 1.90 -4.06
C LEU A 54 -6.22 1.10 -3.24
N CYS A 55 -5.55 0.17 -3.91
CA CYS A 55 -4.50 -0.65 -3.30
C CYS A 55 -3.21 -0.42 -4.05
N ALA A 56 -2.12 -0.30 -3.31
CA ALA A 56 -0.80 -0.11 -3.89
C ALA A 56 0.21 -0.92 -3.07
N GLY A 57 1.03 -1.71 -3.76
CA GLY A 57 1.93 -2.65 -3.12
C GLY A 57 2.41 -3.72 -4.07
N TYR A 58 3.42 -4.47 -3.63
CA TYR A 58 3.96 -5.59 -4.38
C TYR A 58 3.25 -6.89 -3.96
N PRO A 59 2.80 -7.75 -4.90
CA PRO A 59 2.17 -9.03 -4.56
C PRO A 59 3.06 -9.94 -3.70
N ASP A 60 4.38 -9.87 -3.91
CA ASP A 60 5.38 -10.62 -3.16
C ASP A 60 5.76 -9.96 -1.82
N GLY A 61 5.13 -8.83 -1.48
CA GLY A 61 5.44 -8.03 -0.30
C GLY A 61 6.77 -7.29 -0.38
N GLY A 62 7.40 -7.08 0.78
CA GLY A 62 8.75 -6.52 0.92
C GLY A 62 8.81 -5.04 1.29
N LYS A 63 8.04 -4.17 0.63
CA LYS A 63 7.96 -2.74 0.98
C LYS A 63 6.53 -2.25 0.96
N ASP A 64 6.08 -1.70 2.08
CA ASP A 64 4.74 -1.18 2.28
C ASP A 64 4.76 -0.06 3.34
N SER A 65 3.65 0.66 3.46
CA SER A 65 3.37 1.57 4.57
C SER A 65 3.14 0.80 5.88
N CYS A 66 3.55 1.38 7.00
CA CYS A 66 3.29 0.85 8.34
C CYS A 66 2.78 1.97 9.26
N GLN A 67 2.05 1.58 10.32
CA GLN A 67 1.44 2.51 11.28
C GLN A 67 2.49 3.18 12.17
#